data_AF-A0A8T4SZ10-F1
#
_entry.id   AF-A0A8T4SZ10-F1
#
_cell.length_a   1.000
_cell.length_b   1.000
_cell.length_c   1.000
_cell.angle_alpha   90.00
_cell.angle_beta   90.00
_cell.angle_gamma   90.00
#
_symmetry.space_group_name_H-M   'P 1'
#
loop_
_entity.id
_entity.type
_entity.pdbx_description
1 polymer ?
#
loop_
_entity_poly.entity_id
_entity_poly.type
_entity_poly.pdbx_seq_one_letter_code
_entity_poly.pdbx_strand_id
1 'polypeptide(L)'
;MTNWRDSVDKTLKDHLELQIKEAAKYSEAYGKAKNQGQAQLWIAVSNLSREIFNLELKIKFLEGALKDMTSELRRLREEREQEKEQQKSIEPITSELNFNSEIPEISVEKQVKVRRISKKSVKGRAKKIKKVAKTKAKKSKKQNKLAKKTSNLPAQMTNSEIMESQPDVQIEQRETITERRRIISKSPQRRGRPRKR
;
A
#
# COMPACT_ATOMS: atom_id res chain seq x y z
N MET A 1 -7.71 -27.77 34.75
CA MET A 1 -8.14 -27.87 33.33
C MET A 1 -6.99 -27.41 32.46
N THR A 2 -6.54 -28.25 31.53
CA THR A 2 -5.52 -27.87 30.54
C THR A 2 -6.09 -26.78 29.63
N ASN A 3 -5.38 -25.67 29.50
CA ASN A 3 -5.80 -24.60 28.59
C ASN A 3 -5.59 -25.11 27.16
N TRP A 4 -6.67 -25.29 26.39
CA TRP A 4 -6.59 -25.83 25.03
C TRP A 4 -5.64 -25.02 24.14
N ARG A 5 -5.42 -23.74 24.44
CA ARG A 5 -4.45 -22.85 23.80
C ARG A 5 -3.00 -23.35 23.86
N ASP A 6 -2.68 -24.26 24.77
CA ASP A 6 -1.35 -24.86 24.90
C ASP A 6 -1.16 -26.08 24.00
N SER A 7 -2.26 -26.65 23.49
CA SER A 7 -2.24 -27.74 22.50
C SER A 7 -2.19 -27.24 21.05
N VAL A 8 -2.40 -25.94 20.82
CA VAL A 8 -2.34 -25.34 19.48
C VAL A 8 -0.88 -25.23 19.02
N ASP A 9 -0.63 -25.54 17.74
CA ASP A 9 0.68 -25.36 17.11
C ASP A 9 1.22 -23.94 17.35
N LYS A 10 2.49 -23.83 17.75
CA LYS A 10 3.19 -22.57 17.98
C LYS A 10 3.11 -21.63 16.79
N THR A 11 3.13 -22.16 15.58
CA THR A 11 3.06 -21.35 14.34
C THR A 11 1.70 -20.66 14.21
N LEU A 12 0.62 -21.33 14.62
CA LEU A 12 -0.75 -20.82 14.52
C LEU A 12 -1.17 -20.01 15.75
N LYS A 13 -0.54 -20.26 16.90
CA LYS A 13 -0.89 -19.64 18.18
C LYS A 13 -0.94 -18.12 18.11
N ASP A 14 0.09 -17.49 17.54
CA ASP A 14 0.16 -16.03 17.44
C ASP A 14 -0.95 -15.45 16.56
N HIS A 15 -1.26 -16.10 15.44
CA HIS A 15 -2.33 -15.67 14.55
C HIS A 15 -3.70 -15.85 15.22
N LEU A 16 -3.92 -16.99 15.89
CA LEU A 16 -5.15 -17.26 16.62
C LEU A 16 -5.39 -16.23 17.73
N GLU A 17 -4.36 -15.89 18.52
CA GLU A 17 -4.45 -14.86 19.55
C GLU A 17 -4.75 -13.47 18.96
N LEU A 18 -4.24 -13.17 17.76
CA LEU A 18 -4.59 -11.95 17.05
C LEU A 18 -6.08 -11.95 16.66
N GLN A 19 -6.60 -13.06 16.12
CA GLN A 19 -8.02 -13.18 15.77
C GLN A 19 -8.93 -13.05 16.99
N ILE A 20 -8.55 -13.66 18.12
CA ILE A 20 -9.30 -13.55 19.38
C ILE A 20 -9.31 -12.09 19.86
N LYS A 21 -8.17 -11.39 19.81
CA LYS A 21 -8.11 -9.95 20.15
C LYS A 21 -8.93 -9.10 19.20
N GLU A 22 -8.94 -9.43 17.91
CA GLU A 22 -9.74 -8.76 16.88
C GLU A 22 -11.23 -8.91 17.16
N ALA A 23 -11.68 -10.14 17.41
CA ALA A 23 -13.06 -10.47 17.73
C ALA A 23 -13.50 -9.86 19.07
N ALA A 24 -12.61 -9.79 20.06
CA ALA A 24 -12.89 -9.20 21.37
C ALA A 24 -13.27 -7.71 21.29
N LYS A 25 -12.87 -6.99 20.24
CA LYS A 25 -13.29 -5.58 20.02
C LYS A 25 -14.80 -5.45 19.83
N TYR A 26 -15.47 -6.52 19.43
CA TYR A 26 -16.91 -6.55 19.15
C TYR A 26 -17.71 -7.18 20.30
N SER A 27 -17.15 -7.14 21.53
CA SER A 27 -17.77 -7.79 22.69
C SER A 27 -19.17 -7.29 23.02
N GLU A 28 -19.37 -5.99 22.88
CA GLU A 28 -20.69 -5.39 23.10
C GLU A 28 -21.72 -5.81 22.04
N ALA A 29 -21.28 -5.99 20.78
CA ALA A 29 -22.16 -6.30 19.67
C ALA A 29 -22.75 -7.71 19.81
N TYR A 30 -21.93 -8.71 20.17
CA TYR A 30 -22.46 -10.05 20.43
C TYR A 30 -23.20 -10.10 21.78
N GLY A 31 -22.81 -9.32 22.79
CA GLY A 31 -23.48 -9.27 24.09
C GLY A 31 -24.94 -8.78 23.99
N LYS A 32 -25.21 -7.87 23.05
CA LYS A 32 -26.55 -7.33 22.75
C LYS A 32 -27.36 -8.19 21.77
N ALA A 33 -26.75 -9.21 21.15
CA ALA A 33 -27.41 -10.02 20.14
C ALA A 33 -28.35 -11.06 20.77
N LYS A 34 -29.51 -11.29 20.13
CA LYS A 34 -30.50 -12.31 20.57
C LYS A 34 -29.89 -13.72 20.63
N ASN A 35 -28.98 -14.04 19.70
CA ASN A 35 -28.22 -15.28 19.68
C ASN A 35 -26.72 -14.96 19.60
N GLN A 36 -26.03 -15.13 20.73
CA GLN A 36 -24.61 -14.80 20.87
C GLN A 36 -23.72 -15.67 19.96
N GLY A 37 -24.04 -16.96 19.82
CA GLY A 37 -23.27 -17.89 19.00
C GLY A 37 -23.32 -17.52 17.51
N GLN A 38 -24.51 -17.16 17.00
CA GLN A 38 -24.64 -16.66 15.63
C GLN A 38 -23.90 -15.33 15.43
N ALA A 39 -23.99 -14.41 16.39
CA ALA A 39 -23.28 -13.13 16.31
C ALA A 39 -21.75 -13.31 16.27
N GLN A 40 -21.20 -14.20 17.12
CA GLN A 40 -19.78 -14.55 17.10
C GLN A 40 -19.35 -15.14 15.76
N LEU A 41 -20.16 -16.03 15.18
CA LEU A 41 -19.89 -16.59 13.86
C LEU A 41 -19.88 -15.52 12.77
N TRP A 42 -20.84 -14.59 12.77
CA TRP A 42 -20.88 -13.48 11.82
C TRP A 42 -19.68 -12.55 11.95
N ILE A 43 -19.23 -12.25 13.18
CA ILE A 43 -18.01 -11.47 13.42
C ILE A 43 -16.79 -12.20 12.85
N ALA A 44 -16.67 -13.51 13.09
CA ALA A 44 -15.58 -14.31 12.56
C ALA A 44 -15.56 -14.31 11.02
N VAL A 45 -16.72 -14.53 10.39
CA VAL A 45 -16.87 -14.48 8.92
C VAL A 45 -16.50 -13.10 8.37
N SER A 46 -16.93 -12.02 9.04
CA SER A 46 -16.61 -10.65 8.64
C SER A 46 -15.11 -10.37 8.71
N ASN A 47 -14.44 -10.80 9.80
CA ASN A 47 -13.00 -10.62 9.95
C ASN A 47 -12.22 -11.38 8.87
N LEU A 48 -12.58 -12.64 8.60
CA LEU A 48 -11.96 -13.45 7.54
C LEU A 48 -12.19 -12.84 6.16
N SER A 49 -13.41 -12.41 5.85
CA SER A 49 -13.73 -11.75 4.58
C SER A 49 -12.90 -10.48 4.38
N ARG A 50 -12.73 -9.67 5.43
CA ARG A 50 -11.88 -8.48 5.40
C ARG A 50 -10.41 -8.82 5.14
N GLU A 51 -9.89 -9.89 5.75
CA GLU A 51 -8.51 -10.34 5.51
C GLU A 51 -8.29 -10.83 4.08
N ILE A 52 -9.21 -11.64 3.55
CA ILE A 52 -9.18 -12.09 2.16
C ILE A 52 -9.17 -10.90 1.21
N PHE A 53 -10.08 -9.94 1.40
CA PHE A 53 -10.14 -8.74 0.58
C PHE A 53 -8.83 -7.93 0.62
N ASN A 54 -8.23 -7.77 1.80
CA ASN A 54 -6.95 -7.10 1.94
C ASN A 54 -5.80 -7.84 1.23
N LEU A 55 -5.81 -9.17 1.24
CA LEU A 55 -4.83 -9.99 0.52
C LEU A 55 -5.03 -9.86 -0.99
N GLU A 56 -6.28 -9.91 -1.48
CA GLU A 56 -6.60 -9.70 -2.90
C GLU A 56 -6.14 -8.34 -3.40
N LEU A 57 -6.34 -7.28 -2.61
CA LEU A 57 -5.85 -5.93 -2.95
C LEU A 57 -4.32 -5.90 -3.05
N LYS A 58 -3.61 -6.55 -2.11
CA LYS A 58 -2.14 -6.64 -2.14
C LYS A 58 -1.66 -7.41 -3.37
N ILE A 59 -2.31 -8.52 -3.71
CA ILE A 59 -1.99 -9.31 -4.91
C ILE A 59 -2.17 -8.46 -6.16
N LYS A 60 -3.34 -7.82 -6.33
CA LYS A 60 -3.60 -6.94 -7.49
C LYS A 60 -2.59 -5.80 -7.59
N PHE A 61 -2.19 -5.21 -6.47
CA PHE A 61 -1.16 -4.17 -6.43
C PHE A 61 0.19 -4.70 -6.90
N LEU A 62 0.63 -5.86 -6.41
CA LEU A 62 1.90 -6.47 -6.82
C LEU A 62 1.87 -6.91 -8.28
N GLU A 63 0.76 -7.46 -8.76
CA GLU A 63 0.57 -7.81 -10.17
C GLU A 63 0.65 -6.57 -11.07
N GLY A 64 0.07 -5.44 -10.65
CA GLY A 64 0.20 -4.16 -11.34
C GLY A 64 1.66 -3.71 -11.42
N ALA A 65 2.36 -3.69 -10.27
CA ALA A 65 3.77 -3.30 -10.22
C ALA A 65 4.68 -4.20 -11.08
N LEU A 66 4.41 -5.50 -11.13
CA LEU A 66 5.13 -6.43 -12.00
C LEU A 66 4.86 -6.14 -13.48
N LYS A 67 3.62 -5.85 -13.87
CA LYS A 67 3.28 -5.45 -15.24
C LYS A 67 4.00 -4.17 -15.65
N ASP A 68 3.99 -3.16 -14.79
CA ASP A 68 4.68 -1.90 -15.06
C ASP A 68 6.18 -2.13 -15.25
N MET A 69 6.81 -2.91 -14.35
CA MET A 69 8.23 -3.25 -14.46
C MET A 69 8.57 -4.03 -15.74
N THR A 70 7.74 -4.99 -16.13
CA THR A 70 7.95 -5.75 -17.38
C THR A 70 7.78 -4.88 -18.63
N SER A 71 6.87 -3.91 -18.60
CA SER A 71 6.67 -2.95 -19.68
C SER A 71 7.86 -2.00 -19.82
N GLU A 72 8.43 -1.56 -18.70
CA GLU A 72 9.60 -0.69 -18.66
C GLU A 72 10.86 -1.40 -19.16
N LEU A 73 11.08 -2.65 -18.73
CA LEU A 73 12.18 -3.47 -19.22
C LEU A 73 12.09 -3.71 -20.73
N ARG A 74 10.87 -3.85 -21.27
CA ARG A 74 10.66 -3.97 -22.73
C ARG A 74 11.03 -2.68 -23.46
N ARG A 75 10.60 -1.52 -22.96
CA ARG A 75 10.96 -0.21 -23.53
C ARG A 75 12.47 0.02 -23.54
N LEU A 76 13.13 -0.21 -22.40
CA LEU A 76 14.60 -0.08 -22.29
C LEU A 76 15.35 -1.02 -23.23
N ARG A 77 14.77 -2.19 -23.56
CA ARG A 77 15.35 -3.10 -24.54
C ARG A 77 15.20 -2.56 -25.97
N GLU A 78 14.02 -2.06 -26.32
CA GLU A 78 13.75 -1.46 -27.63
C GLU A 78 14.64 -0.22 -27.86
N GLU A 79 14.82 0.64 -26.85
CA GLU A 79 15.73 1.81 -26.91
C GLU A 79 17.19 1.39 -27.15
N ARG A 80 17.69 0.37 -26.43
CA ARG A 80 19.05 -0.14 -26.64
C ARG A 80 19.26 -0.77 -28.01
N GLU A 81 18.23 -1.39 -28.59
CA GLU A 81 18.30 -1.94 -29.94
C GLU A 81 18.39 -0.80 -30.98
N GLN A 82 17.62 0.27 -30.80
CA GLN A 82 17.70 1.47 -31.65
C GLN A 82 19.05 2.19 -31.53
N GLU A 83 19.60 2.34 -30.32
CA GLU A 83 20.93 2.92 -30.11
C GLU A 83 22.02 2.12 -30.85
N LYS A 84 21.94 0.78 -30.84
CA LYS A 84 22.87 -0.07 -31.58
C LYS A 84 22.74 0.08 -33.08
N GLU A 85 21.53 0.24 -33.60
CA GLU A 85 21.31 0.50 -35.04
C GLU A 85 21.86 1.86 -35.46
N GLN A 86 21.68 2.90 -34.64
CA GLN A 86 22.27 4.21 -34.88
C GLN A 86 23.81 4.20 -34.78
N GLN A 87 24.39 3.42 -33.86
CA GLN A 87 25.86 3.28 -33.80
C GLN A 87 26.42 2.61 -35.06
N LYS A 88 25.76 1.56 -35.56
CA LYS A 88 26.17 0.87 -36.80
C LYS A 88 26.15 1.78 -38.04
N SER A 89 25.27 2.78 -38.09
CA SER A 89 25.23 3.73 -39.22
C SER A 89 26.32 4.82 -39.13
N ILE A 90 26.89 5.08 -37.94
CA ILE A 90 27.93 6.08 -37.72
C ILE A 90 29.35 5.51 -37.94
N GLU A 91 29.58 4.22 -37.65
CA GLU A 91 30.87 3.54 -37.90
C GLU A 91 31.46 3.71 -39.32
N PRO A 92 30.70 3.60 -40.43
CA PRO A 92 31.27 3.80 -41.77
C PRO A 92 31.73 5.25 -42.02
N ILE A 93 31.06 6.25 -41.45
CA ILE A 93 31.41 7.67 -41.66
C ILE A 93 32.68 8.05 -40.89
N THR A 94 32.85 7.50 -39.68
CA THR A 94 34.05 7.76 -38.87
C THR A 94 35.30 7.04 -39.38
N SER A 95 35.14 5.92 -40.09
CA SER A 95 36.27 5.22 -40.74
C SER A 95 36.77 5.94 -41.99
N GLU A 96 35.93 6.68 -42.71
CA GLU A 96 36.35 7.50 -43.86
C GLU A 96 37.03 8.83 -43.45
N LEU A 97 36.64 9.42 -42.31
CA LEU A 97 37.24 10.66 -41.81
C LEU A 97 38.58 10.47 -41.08
N ASN A 98 39.05 9.24 -40.91
CA ASN A 98 40.34 8.94 -40.26
C ASN A 98 41.51 8.80 -41.26
N PHE A 99 41.32 9.25 -42.50
CA PHE A 99 42.39 9.43 -43.48
C PHE A 99 42.89 10.89 -43.45
N ASN A 100 44.18 11.08 -43.16
CA ASN A 100 44.95 12.33 -43.28
C ASN A 100 44.76 13.41 -42.21
N SER A 101 45.06 13.09 -40.95
CA SER A 101 45.68 14.13 -40.12
C SER A 101 46.81 13.55 -39.29
N GLU A 102 48.04 13.76 -39.77
CA GLU A 102 49.23 13.89 -38.94
C GLU A 102 49.00 15.10 -38.01
N ILE A 103 48.18 14.92 -36.98
CA ILE A 103 48.07 15.90 -35.92
C ILE A 103 49.32 15.70 -35.06
N PRO A 104 50.18 16.72 -34.91
CA PRO A 104 51.38 16.61 -34.10
C PRO A 104 50.99 16.22 -32.67
N GLU A 105 51.73 15.25 -32.14
CA GLU A 105 51.57 14.69 -30.81
C GLU A 105 51.82 15.78 -29.76
N ILE A 106 50.77 16.54 -29.41
CA ILE A 106 50.84 17.47 -28.30
C ILE A 106 50.81 16.63 -27.02
N SER A 107 51.98 16.44 -26.41
CA SER A 107 52.15 15.78 -25.12
C SER A 107 51.50 16.61 -24.01
N VAL A 108 50.18 16.55 -23.90
CA VAL A 108 49.47 17.09 -22.73
C VAL A 108 49.62 16.05 -21.63
N GLU A 109 50.68 16.20 -20.84
CA GLU A 109 50.92 15.49 -19.59
C GLU A 109 49.77 15.81 -18.62
N LYS A 110 48.66 15.08 -18.78
CA LYS A 110 47.50 15.18 -17.91
C LYS A 110 47.92 14.62 -16.56
N GLN A 111 48.27 15.53 -15.66
CA GLN A 111 48.29 15.25 -14.22
C GLN A 111 46.88 14.87 -13.78
N VAL A 112 46.55 13.59 -13.89
CA VAL A 112 45.35 13.01 -13.29
C VAL A 112 45.60 12.99 -11.78
N LYS A 113 45.25 14.10 -11.12
CA LYS A 113 45.15 14.16 -9.67
C LYS A 113 44.01 13.24 -9.26
N VAL A 114 44.31 11.96 -9.09
CA VAL A 114 43.44 10.96 -8.49
C VAL A 114 43.05 11.49 -7.12
N ARG A 115 41.91 12.18 -7.04
CA ARG A 115 41.30 12.56 -5.78
C ARG A 115 40.92 11.26 -5.10
N ARG A 116 41.81 10.75 -4.24
CA ARG A 116 41.49 9.70 -3.27
C ARG A 116 40.23 10.15 -2.55
N ILE A 117 39.11 9.52 -2.88
CA ILE A 117 37.84 9.72 -2.18
C ILE A 117 38.09 9.26 -0.76
N SER A 118 38.36 10.21 0.13
CA SER A 118 38.65 9.90 1.52
C SER A 118 37.42 9.18 2.11
N LYS A 119 37.64 8.01 2.71
CA LYS A 119 36.60 7.19 3.37
C LYS A 119 35.94 7.90 4.59
N LYS A 120 36.13 9.21 4.77
CA LYS A 120 35.60 10.00 5.89
C LYS A 120 34.12 10.37 5.75
N SER A 121 33.50 10.32 4.56
CA SER A 121 32.09 10.77 4.42
C SER A 121 31.02 9.75 4.85
N VAL A 122 31.34 8.46 4.94
CA VAL A 122 30.36 7.43 5.34
C VAL A 122 30.08 7.45 6.85
N LYS A 123 31.04 7.92 7.67
CA LYS A 123 30.90 7.96 9.14
C LYS A 123 29.95 9.08 9.63
N GLY A 124 29.71 10.11 8.80
CA GLY A 124 28.77 11.20 9.10
C GLY A 124 27.29 10.80 8.95
N ARG A 125 26.96 9.98 7.94
CA ARG A 125 25.57 9.53 7.68
C ARG A 125 25.06 8.56 8.74
N ALA A 126 25.91 7.67 9.27
CA ALA A 126 25.53 6.75 10.35
C ALA A 126 25.16 7.46 11.68
N LYS A 127 25.78 8.61 11.97
CA LYS A 127 25.45 9.41 13.17
C LYS A 127 24.11 10.14 13.06
N LYS A 128 23.69 10.54 11.85
CA LYS A 128 22.40 11.22 11.64
C LYS A 128 21.22 10.25 11.78
N ILE A 129 21.37 9.00 11.35
CA ILE A 129 20.33 7.95 11.50
C ILE A 129 20.12 7.57 12.98
N LYS A 130 21.19 7.47 13.79
CA LYS A 130 21.06 7.16 15.24
C LYS A 130 20.37 8.27 16.05
N LYS A 131 20.46 9.55 15.64
CA LYS A 131 19.76 10.65 16.33
C LYS A 131 18.24 10.65 16.06
N VAL A 132 17.80 10.26 14.87
CA VAL A 132 16.36 10.19 14.52
C VAL A 132 15.66 9.01 15.21
N ALA A 133 16.36 7.89 15.43
CA ALA A 133 15.80 6.76 16.18
C ALA A 133 15.57 7.09 17.67
N LYS A 134 16.46 7.88 18.30
CA LYS A 134 16.33 8.26 19.72
C LYS A 134 15.20 9.26 20.00
N THR A 135 14.81 10.11 19.03
CA THR A 135 13.71 11.06 19.22
C THR A 135 12.33 10.41 19.09
N LYS A 136 12.17 9.38 18.24
CA LYS A 136 10.90 8.62 18.15
C LYS A 136 10.61 7.81 19.42
N ALA A 137 11.62 7.24 20.07
CA ALA A 137 11.46 6.48 21.32
C ALA A 137 11.05 7.34 22.54
N LYS A 138 11.35 8.64 22.56
CA LYS A 138 10.92 9.54 23.65
C LYS A 138 9.47 10.02 23.50
N LYS A 139 8.94 10.14 22.27
CA LYS A 139 7.53 10.53 22.05
C LYS A 139 6.54 9.42 22.45
N SER A 140 6.86 8.15 22.19
CA SER A 140 5.99 7.02 22.58
C SER A 140 5.89 6.84 24.10
N LYS A 141 6.97 7.09 24.85
CA LYS A 141 6.94 7.05 26.33
C LYS A 141 6.09 8.16 26.97
N LYS A 142 5.94 9.33 26.33
CA LYS A 142 5.14 10.43 26.88
C LYS A 142 3.63 10.21 26.66
N GLN A 143 3.24 9.57 25.57
CA GLN A 143 1.82 9.23 25.29
C GLN A 143 1.30 8.12 26.21
N ASN A 144 2.10 7.08 26.49
CA ASN A 144 1.70 6.04 27.45
C ASN A 144 1.60 6.51 28.91
N LYS A 145 2.22 7.65 29.27
CA LYS A 145 2.12 8.21 30.62
C LYS A 145 0.85 9.05 30.83
N LEU A 146 0.24 9.59 29.76
CA LEU A 146 -1.05 10.26 29.84
C LEU A 146 -2.22 9.26 29.90
N ALA A 147 -2.15 8.15 29.17
CA ALA A 147 -3.22 7.13 29.17
C ALA A 147 -3.41 6.42 30.53
N LYS A 148 -2.36 6.36 31.37
CA LYS A 148 -2.46 5.78 32.72
C LYS A 148 -3.01 6.75 33.78
N LYS A 149 -3.18 8.04 33.46
CA LYS A 149 -3.67 9.03 34.43
C LYS A 149 -5.20 9.22 34.36
N THR A 150 -5.87 8.64 33.37
CA THR A 150 -7.33 8.76 33.18
C THR A 150 -8.13 7.52 33.61
N SER A 151 -7.48 6.45 34.09
CA SER A 151 -8.15 5.21 34.50
C SER A 151 -8.58 5.16 35.98
N ASN A 152 -8.50 6.28 36.72
CA ASN A 152 -8.79 6.33 38.15
C ASN A 152 -9.89 7.34 38.53
N LEU A 153 -10.72 7.76 37.56
CA LEU A 153 -11.92 8.53 37.87
C LEU A 153 -13.05 7.56 38.28
N PRO A 154 -13.63 7.72 39.49
CA PRO A 154 -14.75 6.88 39.93
C PRO A 154 -15.96 7.18 39.06
N ALA A 155 -16.54 6.12 38.48
CA ALA A 155 -17.81 6.17 37.78
C ALA A 155 -18.91 6.49 38.81
N GLN A 156 -19.28 7.76 38.90
CA GLN A 156 -20.51 8.15 39.57
C GLN A 156 -21.71 7.88 38.67
N MET A 157 -22.73 7.35 39.33
CA MET A 157 -23.97 6.88 38.78
C MET A 157 -24.88 8.02 38.27
N THR A 158 -25.98 7.55 37.67
CA THR A 158 -27.27 8.20 37.44
C THR A 158 -27.33 9.27 36.36
N ASN A 159 -28.08 8.99 35.29
CA ASN A 159 -29.48 9.40 35.28
C ASN A 159 -30.29 8.57 34.29
N SER A 160 -31.32 7.95 34.87
CA SER A 160 -32.60 7.63 34.26
C SER A 160 -33.18 8.84 33.52
N GLU A 161 -34.06 8.54 32.56
CA GLU A 161 -35.17 9.42 32.15
C GLU A 161 -34.80 10.59 31.23
N ILE A 162 -34.95 10.37 29.92
CA ILE A 162 -35.66 11.27 29.00
C ILE A 162 -36.26 10.37 27.91
N MET A 163 -37.56 10.12 28.05
CA MET A 163 -38.43 9.93 26.89
C MET A 163 -38.49 11.28 26.18
N GLU A 164 -38.12 11.34 24.90
CA GLU A 164 -38.72 12.33 24.01
C GLU A 164 -38.76 11.81 22.59
N SER A 165 -39.95 11.86 22.02
CA SER A 165 -40.29 11.40 20.69
C SER A 165 -39.58 12.23 19.63
N GLN A 166 -39.06 11.60 18.58
CA GLN A 166 -38.67 12.27 17.35
C GLN A 166 -39.35 11.56 16.16
N PRO A 167 -40.03 12.30 15.27
CA PRO A 167 -40.86 11.75 14.22
C PRO A 167 -40.05 11.27 13.01
N ASP A 168 -40.68 10.39 12.25
CA ASP A 168 -40.24 9.80 11.00
C ASP A 168 -39.73 10.84 9.97
N VAL A 169 -38.42 10.87 9.75
CA VAL A 169 -37.78 11.53 8.60
C VAL A 169 -36.93 10.51 7.86
N GLN A 170 -37.56 9.53 7.20
CA GLN A 170 -36.85 8.54 6.37
C GLN A 170 -37.44 8.27 4.98
N ILE A 171 -38.36 9.11 4.47
CA ILE A 171 -39.02 8.83 3.18
C ILE A 171 -38.36 9.54 1.98
N GLU A 172 -37.61 10.63 2.15
CA GLU A 172 -37.17 11.45 1.00
C GLU A 172 -35.85 11.05 0.31
N GLN A 173 -35.07 10.10 0.83
CA GLN A 173 -33.79 9.73 0.20
C GLN A 173 -33.83 8.50 -0.71
N ARG A 174 -34.99 7.85 -0.85
CA ARG A 174 -35.12 6.64 -1.70
C ARG A 174 -35.43 6.92 -3.17
N GLU A 175 -35.81 8.15 -3.54
CA GLU A 175 -36.16 8.47 -4.92
C GLU A 175 -34.95 8.75 -5.83
N THR A 176 -33.78 9.11 -5.26
CA THR A 176 -32.62 9.51 -6.08
C THR A 176 -31.83 8.36 -6.71
N ILE A 177 -32.02 7.11 -6.25
CA ILE A 177 -31.26 5.94 -6.74
C ILE A 177 -31.94 5.26 -7.93
N THR A 178 -33.28 5.31 -8.01
CA THR A 178 -34.04 4.69 -9.10
C THR A 178 -34.00 5.49 -10.41
N GLU A 179 -33.94 6.82 -10.35
CA GLU A 179 -33.85 7.68 -11.54
C GLU A 179 -32.53 7.49 -12.32
N ARG A 180 -31.42 7.21 -11.62
CA ARG A 180 -30.09 7.03 -12.25
C ARG A 180 -29.96 5.76 -13.07
N ARG A 181 -30.84 4.75 -12.89
CA ARG A 181 -30.83 3.53 -13.71
C ARG A 181 -31.55 3.68 -15.06
N ARG A 182 -32.33 4.75 -15.27
CA ARG A 182 -33.05 4.99 -16.53
C ARG A 182 -32.19 5.62 -17.64
N ILE A 183 -31.05 6.22 -17.29
CA ILE A 183 -30.23 6.98 -18.26
C ILE A 183 -29.20 6.09 -18.99
N ILE A 184 -28.87 4.91 -18.46
CA ILE A 184 -27.79 4.06 -19.03
C ILE A 184 -28.30 3.11 -20.13
N SER A 185 -29.61 2.90 -20.29
CA SER A 185 -30.15 1.96 -21.29
C SER A 185 -30.33 2.53 -22.70
N LYS A 186 -30.02 3.81 -22.95
CA LYS A 186 -30.09 4.42 -24.29
C LYS A 186 -28.70 4.51 -24.94
N SER A 187 -28.02 3.38 -25.08
CA SER A 187 -26.84 3.30 -25.96
C SER A 187 -27.31 3.22 -27.42
N PRO A 188 -26.88 4.12 -28.33
CA PRO A 188 -27.28 4.07 -29.73
C PRO A 188 -26.73 2.81 -30.40
N GLN A 189 -27.63 1.96 -30.92
CA GLN A 189 -27.26 0.86 -31.80
C GLN A 189 -26.49 1.41 -33.01
N ARG A 190 -25.19 1.09 -33.08
CA ARG A 190 -24.36 1.34 -34.26
C ARG A 190 -24.94 0.55 -35.43
N ARG A 191 -25.58 1.25 -36.36
CA ARG A 191 -26.04 0.69 -37.64
C ARG A 191 -24.80 0.23 -38.42
N GLY A 192 -24.73 -1.08 -38.68
CA GLY A 192 -23.70 -1.66 -39.53
C GLY A 192 -23.78 -1.11 -40.95
N ARG A 193 -22.64 -0.71 -41.50
CA ARG A 193 -22.53 -0.35 -42.92
C ARG A 193 -22.67 -1.61 -43.77
N PRO A 194 -23.50 -1.62 -44.82
CA PRO A 194 -23.54 -2.73 -45.77
C PRO A 194 -22.25 -2.77 -46.59
N ARG A 195 -21.63 -3.94 -46.67
CA ARG A 195 -20.55 -4.23 -47.64
C ARG A 195 -21.19 -4.32 -49.02
N LYS A 196 -20.75 -3.46 -49.95
CA LYS A 196 -21.04 -3.62 -51.38
C LYS A 196 -20.25 -4.82 -51.90
N ARG A 197 -20.94 -5.70 -52.62
CA ARG A 197 -20.35 -6.72 -53.48
C ARG A 197 -20.02 -6.11 -54.83
#